data_AF-A0A150ADJ8-F1
#
_entry.id   AF-A0A150ADJ8-F1
#
_cell.length_a   1.000
_cell.length_b   1.000
_cell.length_c   1.000
_cell.angle_alpha   90.00
_cell.angle_beta   90.00
_cell.angle_gamma   90.00
#
_symmetry.space_group_name_H-M   'P 1'
#
loop_
_entity.id
_entity.type
_entity.pdbx_description
1 polymer ?
#
loop_
_entity_poly.entity_id
_entity_poly.type
_entity_poly.pdbx_seq_one_letter_code
_entity_poly.pdbx_strand_id
1 'polypeptide(L)'
;MNKYEAYSESIRLIHKYFPESKSTFTKELGIGIYNFITSMKFCDFNLDLSCTHGGSVQEFELSEKGGFIGDNDKVYQRLLLHSGFKPEGRCVIIPDVVSENDWESYSVIPIICDSDMVGRRLLELETDSNYEIFDGSSFDTLFVFESGEAMGVDHDNRFFWAKSKKRKVIG
;
A
#
# COMPACT_ATOMS: atom_id res chain seq x y z
N MET A 1 10.96 17.07 -8.43
CA MET A 1 10.50 15.88 -9.17
C MET A 1 9.09 16.18 -9.66
N ASN A 2 8.85 16.09 -10.97
CA ASN A 2 7.50 16.24 -11.51
C ASN A 2 6.68 14.94 -11.30
N LYS A 3 5.36 14.98 -11.51
CA LYS A 3 4.47 13.82 -11.29
C LYS A 3 4.91 12.58 -12.09
N TYR A 4 5.34 12.78 -13.34
CA TYR A 4 5.78 11.69 -14.22
C TYR A 4 7.08 11.01 -13.74
N GLU A 5 8.05 11.80 -13.29
CA GLU A 5 9.30 11.28 -12.70
C GLU A 5 9.02 10.49 -11.42
N ALA A 6 8.13 10.99 -10.56
CA ALA A 6 7.74 10.31 -9.33
C ALA A 6 7.07 8.96 -9.62
N TYR A 7 6.20 8.93 -10.61
CA TYR A 7 5.54 7.71 -11.07
C TYR A 7 6.53 6.68 -11.63
N SER A 8 7.38 7.11 -12.58
CA SER A 8 8.37 6.23 -13.21
C SER A 8 9.34 5.64 -12.20
N GLU A 9 9.79 6.46 -11.24
CA GLU A 9 10.66 6.01 -10.17
C GLU A 9 9.94 5.05 -9.22
N SER A 10 8.67 5.30 -8.92
CA SER A 10 7.86 4.41 -8.08
C SER A 10 7.70 3.03 -8.71
N ILE A 11 7.37 2.93 -10.01
CA ILE A 11 7.33 1.65 -10.73
C ILE A 11 8.69 0.94 -10.65
N ARG A 12 9.78 1.67 -10.92
CA ARG A 12 11.13 1.09 -10.90
C ARG A 12 11.49 0.53 -9.52
N LEU A 13 11.17 1.26 -8.46
CA LEU A 13 11.42 0.83 -7.08
C LEU A 13 10.51 -0.33 -6.68
N ILE A 14 9.23 -0.30 -7.02
CA ILE A 14 8.32 -1.41 -6.77
C ILE A 14 8.80 -2.69 -7.47
N HIS A 15 9.25 -2.61 -8.72
CA HIS A 15 9.86 -3.75 -9.42
C HIS A 15 11.16 -4.25 -8.79
N LYS A 16 11.92 -3.37 -8.14
CA LYS A 16 13.11 -3.74 -7.37
C LYS A 16 12.71 -4.44 -6.07
N TYR A 17 11.66 -3.93 -5.40
CA TYR A 17 11.31 -4.31 -4.05
C TYR A 17 10.39 -5.53 -3.97
N PHE A 18 9.49 -5.65 -4.94
CA PHE A 18 8.49 -6.69 -5.06
C PHE A 18 8.48 -7.22 -6.50
N PRO A 19 9.50 -8.00 -6.92
CA PRO A 19 9.72 -8.35 -8.33
C PRO A 19 8.60 -9.16 -9.00
N GLU A 20 7.70 -9.75 -8.22
CA GLU A 20 6.48 -10.40 -8.68
C GLU A 20 5.49 -9.44 -9.38
N SER A 21 5.64 -8.13 -9.16
CA SER A 21 4.81 -7.10 -9.80
C SER A 21 5.20 -6.76 -11.25
N LYS A 22 6.34 -7.25 -11.77
CA LYS A 22 6.84 -6.87 -13.11
C LYS A 22 5.88 -7.15 -14.27
N SER A 23 5.01 -8.15 -14.13
CA SER A 23 4.04 -8.53 -15.15
C SER A 23 2.69 -7.83 -15.02
N THR A 24 2.46 -7.08 -13.94
CA THR A 24 1.16 -6.50 -13.55
C THR A 24 1.25 -4.99 -13.42
N PHE A 25 2.41 -4.44 -13.06
CA PHE A 25 2.70 -3.01 -13.09
C PHE A 25 3.52 -2.70 -14.33
N THR A 26 2.83 -2.33 -15.41
CA THR A 26 3.47 -1.78 -16.60
C THR A 26 3.10 -0.32 -16.73
N LYS A 27 3.79 0.40 -17.61
CA LYS A 27 3.43 1.80 -17.87
C LYS A 27 1.98 1.90 -18.40
N GLU A 28 1.60 0.95 -19.25
CA GLU A 28 0.28 0.89 -19.88
C GLU A 28 -0.82 0.49 -18.88
N LEU A 29 -0.55 -0.44 -17.95
CA LEU A 29 -1.53 -0.94 -16.99
C LEU A 29 -1.62 -0.10 -15.72
N GLY A 30 -0.59 0.67 -15.40
CA GLY A 30 -0.53 1.43 -14.17
C GLY A 30 -0.26 0.61 -12.91
N ILE A 31 -0.13 1.35 -11.81
CA ILE A 31 -0.13 0.84 -10.45
C ILE A 31 -1.56 0.98 -9.94
N GLY A 32 -2.20 -0.09 -9.50
CA GLY A 32 -3.54 -0.01 -8.91
C GLY A 32 -3.82 -1.24 -8.07
N ILE A 33 -4.84 -1.17 -7.20
CA ILE A 33 -5.11 -2.25 -6.24
C ILE A 33 -5.31 -3.60 -6.91
N TYR A 34 -5.99 -3.64 -8.06
CA TYR A 34 -6.24 -4.88 -8.79
C TYR A 34 -4.94 -5.52 -9.31
N ASN A 35 -4.08 -4.73 -9.93
CA ASN A 35 -2.77 -5.18 -10.41
C ASN A 35 -1.88 -5.60 -9.23
N PHE A 36 -2.01 -4.91 -8.09
CA PHE A 36 -1.26 -5.22 -6.88
C PHE A 36 -1.67 -6.55 -6.27
N ILE A 37 -2.97 -6.77 -6.07
CA ILE A 37 -3.53 -8.04 -5.59
C ILE A 37 -3.12 -9.18 -6.52
N THR A 38 -3.17 -8.96 -7.84
CA THR A 38 -2.73 -9.95 -8.83
C THR A 38 -1.25 -10.32 -8.63
N SER A 39 -0.40 -9.35 -8.33
CA SER A 39 1.02 -9.57 -8.00
C SER A 39 1.18 -10.36 -6.70
N MET A 40 0.40 -9.99 -5.67
CA MET A 40 0.46 -10.60 -4.35
C MET A 40 0.06 -12.08 -4.38
N LYS A 41 -0.89 -12.47 -5.24
CA LYS A 41 -1.31 -13.88 -5.40
C LYS A 41 -0.19 -14.83 -5.81
N PHE A 42 0.90 -14.33 -6.39
CA PHE A 42 2.11 -15.13 -6.65
C PHE A 42 3.02 -15.29 -5.42
N CYS A 43 2.74 -14.58 -4.34
CA CYS A 43 3.47 -14.55 -3.09
C CYS A 43 2.69 -15.26 -1.97
N ASP A 44 3.05 -15.01 -0.71
CA ASP A 44 2.28 -15.47 0.46
C ASP A 44 1.20 -14.43 0.78
N PHE A 45 0.16 -14.41 -0.06
CA PHE A 45 -0.94 -13.45 0.02
C PHE A 45 -1.86 -13.73 1.21
N ASN A 46 -2.20 -12.67 1.93
CA ASN A 46 -3.17 -12.66 3.00
C ASN A 46 -4.17 -11.52 2.77
N LEU A 47 -5.38 -11.71 3.30
CA LEU A 47 -6.51 -10.81 3.14
C LEU A 47 -7.33 -10.81 4.43
N ASP A 48 -7.61 -9.61 4.94
CA ASP A 48 -8.52 -9.38 6.05
C ASP A 48 -9.72 -8.55 5.56
N LEU A 49 -10.92 -9.12 5.72
CA LEU A 49 -12.20 -8.52 5.34
C LEU A 49 -13.04 -8.07 6.55
N SER A 50 -12.50 -8.18 7.76
CA SER A 50 -13.24 -7.95 9.01
C SER A 50 -13.73 -6.51 9.19
N CYS A 51 -13.15 -5.57 8.47
CA CYS A 51 -13.52 -4.15 8.48
C CYS A 51 -14.52 -3.77 7.37
N THR A 52 -14.93 -4.72 6.52
CA THR A 52 -15.90 -4.48 5.43
C THR A 52 -17.34 -4.39 5.95
N HIS A 53 -18.19 -3.63 5.23
CA HIS A 53 -19.60 -3.51 5.57
C HIS A 53 -20.33 -4.85 5.34
N GLY A 54 -20.75 -5.52 6.42
CA GLY A 54 -21.46 -6.80 6.36
C GLY A 54 -20.59 -8.05 6.35
N GLY A 55 -19.30 -7.93 6.69
CA GLY A 55 -18.37 -9.06 6.78
C GLY A 55 -18.84 -10.15 7.74
N SER A 56 -19.07 -11.37 7.22
CA SER A 56 -19.24 -12.57 8.04
C SER A 56 -17.90 -12.93 8.68
N VAL A 57 -17.90 -13.01 10.01
CA VAL A 57 -16.76 -13.44 10.83
C VAL A 57 -16.21 -14.77 10.33
N GLN A 58 -15.07 -14.73 9.63
CA GLN A 58 -13.98 -15.70 9.83
C GLN A 58 -12.73 -15.28 9.04
N GLU A 59 -11.66 -15.24 9.83
CA GLU A 59 -10.23 -15.02 9.56
C GLU A 59 -9.73 -13.57 9.40
N PHE A 60 -8.83 -13.25 10.35
CA PHE A 60 -8.12 -12.01 10.63
C PHE A 60 -9.00 -10.90 11.25
N GLU A 61 -8.78 -10.67 12.55
CA GLU A 61 -9.61 -9.83 13.44
C GLU A 61 -9.08 -8.38 13.49
N LEU A 62 -8.76 -7.74 12.35
CA LEU A 62 -8.31 -6.35 12.35
C LEU A 62 -9.37 -5.43 12.99
N SER A 63 -10.66 -5.69 12.73
CA SER A 63 -11.77 -4.94 13.32
C SER A 63 -11.79 -5.01 14.85
N GLU A 64 -11.51 -6.16 15.44
CA GLU A 64 -11.44 -6.32 16.91
C GLU A 64 -10.25 -5.58 17.53
N LYS A 65 -9.20 -5.34 16.74
CA LYS A 65 -8.03 -4.53 17.13
C LYS A 65 -8.25 -3.02 16.93
N GLY A 66 -9.46 -2.60 16.54
CA GLY A 66 -9.84 -1.22 16.29
C GLY A 66 -9.90 -0.84 14.80
N GLY A 67 -9.72 -1.79 13.89
CA GLY A 67 -9.94 -1.60 12.45
C GLY A 67 -9.08 -0.49 11.86
N PHE A 68 -9.72 0.44 11.16
CA PHE A 68 -9.10 1.66 10.64
C PHE A 68 -9.41 2.90 11.49
N ILE A 69 -9.84 2.72 12.74
CA ILE A 69 -10.18 3.84 13.64
C ILE A 69 -8.90 4.40 14.27
N GLY A 70 -8.74 5.72 14.21
CA GLY A 70 -7.64 6.47 14.83
C GLY A 70 -6.98 7.44 13.86
N ASP A 71 -5.87 8.04 14.27
CA ASP A 71 -5.00 8.77 13.35
C ASP A 71 -4.22 7.80 12.45
N ASN A 72 -3.75 8.29 11.30
CA ASN A 72 -3.05 7.47 10.31
C ASN A 72 -1.83 6.73 10.86
N ASP A 73 -1.08 7.33 11.79
CA ASP A 73 0.07 6.66 12.40
C ASP A 73 -0.38 5.44 13.23
N LYS A 74 -1.39 5.59 14.09
CA LYS A 74 -1.95 4.47 14.86
C LYS A 74 -2.51 3.37 13.98
N VAL A 75 -3.23 3.74 12.91
CA VAL A 75 -3.76 2.76 11.96
C VAL A 75 -2.61 2.04 11.27
N TYR A 76 -1.62 2.76 10.76
CA TYR A 76 -0.43 2.16 10.14
C TYR A 76 0.30 1.20 11.08
N GLN A 77 0.55 1.58 12.34
CA GLN A 77 1.15 0.69 13.35
C GLN A 77 0.31 -0.57 13.59
N ARG A 78 -1.02 -0.44 13.60
CA ARG A 78 -1.94 -1.58 13.74
C ARG A 78 -1.84 -2.51 12.54
N LEU A 79 -1.75 -2.00 11.32
CA LEU A 79 -1.56 -2.79 10.10
C LEU A 79 -0.23 -3.56 10.11
N LEU A 80 0.86 -2.94 10.57
CA LEU A 80 2.15 -3.61 10.74
C LEU A 80 2.08 -4.74 11.77
N LEU A 81 1.47 -4.48 12.94
CA LEU A 81 1.28 -5.50 13.96
C LEU A 81 0.39 -6.64 13.47
N HIS A 82 -0.67 -6.32 12.74
CA HIS A 82 -1.62 -7.28 12.22
C HIS A 82 -1.00 -8.18 11.14
N SER A 83 -0.24 -7.61 10.20
CA SER A 83 0.48 -8.35 9.16
C SER A 83 1.73 -9.08 9.66
N GLY A 84 2.21 -8.74 10.87
CA GLY A 84 3.48 -9.24 11.41
C GLY A 84 4.71 -8.65 10.72
N PHE A 85 4.55 -7.57 9.96
CA PHE A 85 5.63 -6.94 9.22
C PHE A 85 6.55 -6.12 10.12
N LYS A 86 7.84 -6.16 9.80
CA LYS A 86 8.90 -5.33 10.38
C LYS A 86 9.71 -4.73 9.23
N PRO A 87 9.15 -3.76 8.50
CA PRO A 87 9.75 -3.28 7.27
C PRO A 87 11.02 -2.46 7.52
N GLU A 88 12.02 -2.63 6.67
CA GLU A 88 13.31 -1.94 6.74
C GLU A 88 13.63 -1.23 5.42
N GLY A 89 14.51 -0.23 5.50
CA GLY A 89 14.94 0.58 4.36
C GLY A 89 13.86 1.55 3.91
N ARG A 90 13.66 1.68 2.60
CA ARG A 90 12.69 2.64 2.03
C ARG A 90 11.31 2.04 1.80
N CYS A 91 10.28 2.87 1.84
CA CYS A 91 8.91 2.57 1.45
C CYS A 91 8.53 3.39 0.22
N VAL A 92 7.79 2.76 -0.69
CA VAL A 92 7.02 3.44 -1.74
C VAL A 92 5.56 3.42 -1.30
N ILE A 93 4.95 4.60 -1.17
CA ILE A 93 3.54 4.79 -0.84
C ILE A 93 2.83 5.30 -2.09
N ILE A 94 1.82 4.56 -2.51
CA ILE A 94 0.98 4.87 -3.65
C ILE A 94 -0.41 5.17 -3.09
N PRO A 95 -0.77 6.46 -2.93
CA PRO A 95 -2.01 6.82 -2.26
C PRO A 95 -3.25 6.33 -3.02
N ASP A 96 -3.25 6.37 -4.35
CA ASP A 96 -4.34 5.93 -5.23
C ASP A 96 -3.80 5.25 -6.50
N VAL A 97 -4.67 4.64 -7.31
CA VAL A 97 -4.35 4.10 -8.64
C VAL A 97 -3.57 5.15 -9.45
N VAL A 98 -2.48 4.75 -10.09
CA VAL A 98 -1.69 5.60 -11.00
C VAL A 98 -1.46 4.90 -12.34
N SER A 99 -2.10 5.36 -13.41
CA SER A 99 -1.86 4.91 -14.79
C SER A 99 -1.13 5.97 -15.63
N GLU A 100 -0.36 5.57 -16.65
CA GLU A 100 0.26 6.52 -17.59
C GLU A 100 -0.78 7.26 -18.45
N ASN A 101 -2.03 6.78 -18.54
CA ASN A 101 -3.09 7.45 -19.30
C ASN A 101 -3.88 8.48 -18.48
N ASP A 102 -3.81 8.40 -17.15
CA ASP A 102 -4.58 9.25 -16.23
C ASP A 102 -3.69 10.05 -15.26
N TRP A 103 -2.36 10.09 -15.49
CA TRP A 103 -1.43 10.70 -14.51
C TRP A 103 -1.67 12.18 -14.21
N GLU A 104 -2.32 12.91 -15.13
CA GLU A 104 -2.71 14.31 -14.97
C GLU A 104 -3.93 14.49 -14.06
N SER A 105 -4.80 13.47 -13.95
CA SER A 105 -6.05 13.55 -13.16
C SER A 105 -5.85 13.22 -11.69
N TYR A 106 -4.70 12.64 -11.31
CA TYR A 106 -4.43 12.30 -9.91
C TYR A 106 -4.09 13.51 -9.04
N SER A 107 -4.77 13.58 -7.90
CA SER A 107 -4.58 14.60 -6.88
C SER A 107 -3.27 14.43 -6.10
N VAL A 108 -2.79 13.19 -5.93
CA VAL A 108 -1.65 12.90 -5.03
C VAL A 108 -0.50 12.17 -5.74
N ILE A 109 0.72 12.64 -5.49
CA ILE A 109 1.96 12.10 -6.05
C ILE A 109 2.44 10.94 -5.18
N PRO A 110 2.92 9.81 -5.77
CA PRO A 110 3.62 8.77 -5.03
C PRO A 110 4.71 9.32 -4.09
N ILE A 111 4.79 8.77 -2.89
CA ILE A 111 5.79 9.16 -1.88
C ILE A 111 6.84 8.07 -1.77
N ILE A 112 8.11 8.48 -1.70
CA ILE A 112 9.23 7.61 -1.38
C ILE A 112 9.90 8.17 -0.13
N CYS A 113 9.96 7.38 0.94
CA CYS A 113 10.55 7.76 2.21
C CYS A 113 11.20 6.56 2.91
N ASP A 114 11.92 6.79 4.00
CA ASP A 114 12.36 5.70 4.88
C ASP A 114 11.15 5.06 5.59
N SER A 115 11.24 3.76 5.91
CA SER A 115 10.12 2.98 6.47
C SER A 115 9.67 3.48 7.85
N ASP A 116 10.60 4.02 8.64
CA ASP A 116 10.34 4.65 9.94
C ASP A 116 9.63 6.02 9.82
N MET A 117 9.67 6.64 8.64
CA MET A 117 9.05 7.93 8.37
C MET A 117 7.64 7.81 7.80
N VAL A 118 7.15 6.60 7.51
CA VAL A 118 5.85 6.39 6.84
C VAL A 118 4.71 7.05 7.62
N GLY A 119 4.57 6.78 8.92
CA GLY A 119 3.49 7.37 9.74
C GLY A 119 3.44 8.90 9.66
N ARG A 120 4.61 9.56 9.69
CA ARG A 120 4.70 11.02 9.51
C ARG A 120 4.27 11.46 8.11
N ARG A 121 4.68 10.75 7.05
CA ARG A 121 4.29 11.07 5.67
C ARG A 121 2.78 10.92 5.44
N LEU A 122 2.13 9.99 6.13
CA LEU A 122 0.68 9.80 6.07
C LEU A 122 -0.08 10.97 6.74
N LEU A 123 0.43 11.53 7.83
CA LEU A 123 -0.15 12.71 8.48
C LEU A 123 0.00 13.98 7.64
N GLU A 124 1.13 14.13 6.93
CA GLU A 124 1.36 15.24 6.00
C GLU A 124 0.34 15.20 4.84
N LEU A 125 0.03 14.02 4.31
CA LEU A 125 -0.96 13.83 3.23
C LEU A 125 -2.39 14.24 3.63
N GLU A 126 -2.84 13.85 4.84
CA GLU A 126 -4.15 14.28 5.35
C GLU A 126 -4.26 15.81 5.38
N THR A 127 -3.21 16.46 5.86
CA THR A 127 -3.20 17.91 6.07
C THR A 127 -3.19 18.70 4.75
N ASP A 128 -2.40 18.25 3.77
CA ASP A 128 -2.17 19.01 2.53
C ASP A 128 -3.24 18.75 1.45
N SER A 129 -3.89 17.58 1.47
CA SER A 129 -4.72 17.13 0.35
C SER A 129 -6.15 16.73 0.70
N ASN A 130 -6.58 16.87 1.97
CA ASN A 130 -7.83 16.25 2.47
C ASN A 130 -7.92 14.78 2.06
N TYR A 131 -6.77 14.12 2.06
CA TYR A 131 -6.64 12.76 1.59
C TYR A 131 -6.78 11.83 2.77
N GLU A 132 -7.93 11.18 2.88
CA GLU A 132 -8.18 10.23 3.94
C GLU A 132 -7.68 8.84 3.49
N ILE A 133 -6.63 8.36 4.13
CA ILE A 133 -5.86 7.17 3.70
C ILE A 133 -6.54 5.87 4.14
N PHE A 134 -7.22 5.92 5.29
CA PHE A 134 -7.80 4.76 5.96
C PHE A 134 -9.29 4.93 6.32
N ASP A 135 -9.96 5.97 5.82
CA ASP A 135 -11.38 6.21 6.16
C ASP A 135 -12.37 5.38 5.33
N GLY A 136 -11.86 4.68 4.29
CA GLY A 136 -12.67 3.88 3.37
C GLY A 136 -13.66 4.69 2.55
N SER A 137 -13.42 5.99 2.33
CA SER A 137 -14.40 6.84 1.65
C SER A 137 -14.12 7.07 0.17
N SER A 138 -12.88 6.88 -0.32
CA SER A 138 -12.59 7.20 -1.73
C SER A 138 -11.41 6.53 -2.41
N PHE A 139 -10.39 6.01 -1.71
CA PHE A 139 -9.12 5.70 -2.38
C PHE A 139 -8.40 4.42 -1.92
N ASP A 140 -7.56 3.90 -2.82
CA ASP A 140 -6.76 2.69 -2.59
C ASP A 140 -5.30 3.01 -2.26
N THR A 141 -4.87 2.79 -1.01
CA THR A 141 -3.48 3.06 -0.62
C THR A 141 -2.63 1.80 -0.64
N LEU A 142 -1.49 1.85 -1.34
CA LEU A 142 -0.50 0.77 -1.42
C LEU A 142 0.82 1.17 -0.76
N PHE A 143 1.47 0.20 -0.15
CA PHE A 143 2.79 0.32 0.46
C PHE A 143 3.67 -0.83 -0.05
N VAL A 144 4.88 -0.49 -0.51
CA VAL A 144 5.88 -1.47 -0.94
C VAL A 144 7.23 -1.15 -0.30
N PHE A 145 7.76 -2.07 0.50
CA PHE A 145 8.93 -1.85 1.33
C PHE A 145 10.22 -2.42 0.73
N GLU A 146 11.37 -1.80 1.01
CA GLU A 146 12.72 -2.23 0.63
C GLU A 146 13.18 -3.51 1.34
N SER A 147 12.38 -4.05 2.25
CA SER A 147 12.56 -5.38 2.85
C SER A 147 11.76 -6.49 2.15
N GLY A 148 10.86 -6.15 1.22
CA GLY A 148 10.12 -7.10 0.37
C GLY A 148 8.68 -7.36 0.78
N GLU A 149 8.25 -6.73 1.86
CA GLU A 149 6.86 -6.64 2.29
C GLU A 149 6.08 -5.69 1.36
N ALA A 150 4.82 -6.02 1.15
CA ALA A 150 3.87 -5.22 0.42
C ALA A 150 2.51 -5.30 1.11
N MET A 151 1.83 -4.17 1.27
CA MET A 151 0.49 -4.13 1.85
C MET A 151 -0.37 -3.09 1.15
N GLY A 152 -1.68 -3.32 1.11
CA GLY A 152 -2.65 -2.42 0.49
C GLY A 152 -3.91 -2.33 1.32
N VAL A 153 -4.56 -1.18 1.26
CA VAL A 153 -5.91 -0.93 1.75
C VAL A 153 -6.70 -0.37 0.58
N ASP A 154 -7.93 -0.83 0.39
CA ASP A 154 -8.80 -0.27 -0.64
C ASP A 154 -9.98 0.48 -0.06
N HIS A 155 -10.70 1.16 -0.96
CA HIS A 155 -11.89 1.95 -0.64
C HIS A 155 -13.04 1.15 0.02
N ASP A 156 -12.98 -0.18 0.07
CA ASP A 156 -13.96 -1.01 0.77
C ASP A 156 -13.48 -1.40 2.19
N ASN A 157 -12.39 -0.81 2.69
CA ASN A 157 -11.74 -1.16 3.95
C ASN A 157 -11.27 -2.63 3.99
N ARG A 158 -10.77 -3.15 2.86
CA ARG A 158 -10.12 -4.46 2.81
C ARG A 158 -8.62 -4.28 2.98
N PHE A 159 -8.02 -5.10 3.85
CA PHE A 159 -6.58 -5.09 4.06
C PHE A 159 -5.92 -6.29 3.38
N PHE A 160 -4.90 -6.02 2.57
CA PHE A 160 -4.15 -7.02 1.81
C PHE A 160 -2.68 -6.93 2.20
N TRP A 161 -2.01 -8.06 2.37
CA TRP A 161 -0.56 -8.05 2.53
C TRP A 161 0.10 -9.32 2.00
N ALA A 162 1.35 -9.18 1.57
CA ALA A 162 2.17 -10.28 1.11
C ALA A 162 3.66 -9.97 1.30
N LYS A 163 4.46 -11.02 1.39
CA LYS A 163 5.93 -10.92 1.38
C LYS A 163 6.48 -11.52 0.09
N SER A 164 7.36 -10.79 -0.59
CA SER A 164 8.01 -11.26 -1.82
C SER A 164 8.78 -12.55 -1.57
N LYS A 165 8.62 -13.53 -2.46
CA LYS A 165 9.36 -14.80 -2.42
C LYS A 165 10.75 -14.66 -3.04
N LYS A 166 10.92 -13.68 -3.93
CA LYS A 166 12.16 -13.44 -4.67
C LYS A 166 13.17 -12.59 -3.91
N ARG A 167 12.73 -11.92 -2.84
CA ARG A 167 13.61 -11.10 -2.01
C ARG A 167 14.10 -11.90 -0.80
N LYS A 168 15.39 -12.22 -0.77
CA LYS A 168 16.03 -12.70 0.45
C LYS A 168 16.32 -11.49 1.33
N VAL A 169 15.90 -11.56 2.59
CA VAL A 169 16.35 -10.62 3.63
C VAL A 169 17.87 -10.74 3.67
N ILE A 170 18.58 -9.69 3.24
CA ILE A 170 20.02 -9.60 3.46
C ILE A 170 20.12 -9.09 4.88
N GLY A 171 20.25 -10.01 5.83
CA GLY A 171 20.56 -9.69 7.23
C GLY A 171 21.99 -9.22 7.41
#